data_AF-A0A9Q2LAG1-F1
#
_entry.id   AF-A0A9Q2LAG1-F1
#
_cell.length_a   1.000
_cell.length_b   1.000
_cell.length_c   1.000
_cell.angle_alpha   90.00
_cell.angle_beta   90.00
_cell.angle_gamma   90.00
#
_symmetry.space_group_name_H-M   'P 1'
#
loop_
_entity.id
_entity.type
_entity.pdbx_description
1 polymer ?
#
loop_
_entity_poly.entity_id
_entity_poly.type
_entity_poly.pdbx_seq_one_letter_code
_entity_poly.pdbx_strand_id
1 'polypeptide(L)'
;MLSNYWKYLMICAVIVNLISIKGFPMAIGAIYLPILFKIIQLQINLSHGLVDKVNASTFVKSNQTGIIISVLCCIVITVLLFKPLGDFYNSLTGFLGLLITVSPVTMIIGAILLILTAIGIIQAAKMKFNDVTITK
;
A
#
# COMPACT_ATOMS: atom_id res chain seq x y z
N MET A 1 5.36 16.69 -3.36
CA MET A 1 4.45 16.62 -4.53
C MET A 1 3.59 15.37 -4.50
N LEU A 2 4.18 14.17 -4.42
CA LEU A 2 3.43 12.89 -4.36
C LEU A 2 2.55 12.76 -3.11
N SER A 3 2.98 13.37 -2.00
CA SER A 3 2.24 13.46 -0.73
C SER A 3 0.89 14.18 -0.80
N ASN A 4 0.60 14.94 -1.85
CA ASN A 4 -0.70 15.59 -2.03
C ASN A 4 -1.67 14.71 -2.83
N TYR A 5 -1.13 13.82 -3.66
CA TYR A 5 -1.91 13.00 -4.61
C TYR A 5 -2.00 11.52 -4.21
N TRP A 6 -1.48 11.12 -3.04
CA TRP A 6 -1.47 9.70 -2.63
C TRP A 6 -2.85 9.05 -2.61
N LYS A 7 -3.92 9.80 -2.30
CA LYS A 7 -5.30 9.30 -2.33
C LYS A 7 -5.74 8.92 -3.75
N TYR A 8 -5.43 9.77 -4.72
CA TYR A 8 -5.74 9.52 -6.12
C TYR A 8 -4.90 8.37 -6.67
N LEU A 9 -3.60 8.34 -6.35
CA LEU A 9 -2.72 7.23 -6.72
C LEU A 9 -3.22 5.90 -6.15
N MET A 10 -3.67 5.89 -4.89
CA MET A 10 -4.26 4.71 -4.25
C MET A 10 -5.53 4.26 -4.98
N ILE A 11 -6.47 5.18 -5.25
CA ILE A 11 -7.70 4.86 -5.97
C ILE A 11 -7.39 4.27 -7.35
N CYS A 12 -6.47 4.90 -8.09
CA CYS A 12 -6.01 4.37 -9.38
C CYS A 12 -5.36 2.99 -9.23
N ALA A 13 -4.51 2.80 -8.22
CA ALA A 13 -3.87 1.51 -7.96
C ALA A 13 -4.91 0.42 -7.68
N VAL A 14 -5.95 0.72 -6.88
CA VAL A 14 -7.03 -0.22 -6.59
C VAL A 14 -7.79 -0.58 -7.86
N ILE A 15 -8.25 0.42 -8.62
CA ILE A 15 -9.04 0.21 -9.83
C ILE A 15 -8.25 -0.62 -10.85
N VAL A 16 -7.01 -0.23 -11.16
CA VAL A 16 -6.18 -0.92 -12.15
C VAL A 16 -5.88 -2.37 -11.74
N ASN A 17 -5.58 -2.60 -10.45
CA ASN A 17 -5.31 -3.94 -9.94
C ASN A 17 -6.57 -4.82 -9.87
N LEU A 18 -7.75 -4.25 -9.65
CA LEU A 18 -9.03 -4.98 -9.71
C LEU A 18 -9.43 -5.33 -11.14
N ILE A 19 -9.25 -4.40 -12.09
CA ILE A 19 -9.45 -4.65 -13.53
C ILE A 19 -8.57 -5.80 -13.99
N SER A 20 -7.36 -5.89 -13.46
CA SER A 20 -6.45 -6.98 -13.78
C SER A 20 -6.93 -8.37 -13.33
N ILE A 21 -7.88 -8.46 -12.39
CA ILE A 21 -8.33 -9.68 -11.70
C ILE A 21 -7.21 -10.38 -10.93
N LYS A 22 -6.15 -10.84 -11.60
CA LYS A 22 -4.96 -11.46 -11.00
C LYS A 22 -4.23 -10.51 -10.06
N GLY A 23 -4.33 -9.19 -10.28
CA GLY A 23 -3.71 -8.16 -9.45
C GLY A 23 -4.41 -7.88 -8.11
N PHE A 24 -5.49 -8.60 -7.77
CA PHE A 24 -6.30 -8.29 -6.57
C PHE A 24 -5.50 -8.20 -5.24
N PRO A 25 -4.44 -8.97 -4.96
CA PRO A 25 -3.70 -8.83 -3.70
C PRO A 25 -2.98 -7.48 -3.60
N MET A 26 -2.53 -6.92 -4.73
CA MET A 26 -1.99 -5.55 -4.79
C MET A 26 -3.06 -4.49 -4.56
N ALA A 27 -4.30 -4.71 -5.02
CA ALA A 27 -5.42 -3.82 -4.73
C ALA A 27 -5.71 -3.76 -3.22
N ILE A 28 -5.74 -4.92 -2.56
CA ILE A 28 -5.91 -5.00 -1.10
C ILE A 28 -4.74 -4.30 -0.39
N GLY A 29 -3.51 -4.54 -0.84
CA GLY A 29 -2.32 -3.86 -0.33
C GLY A 29 -2.45 -2.34 -0.38
N ALA A 30 -2.89 -1.78 -1.51
CA ALA A 30 -3.10 -0.34 -1.67
C ALA A 30 -4.12 0.23 -0.67
N ILE A 31 -5.22 -0.50 -0.42
CA ILE A 31 -6.26 -0.10 0.55
C ILE A 31 -5.74 -0.14 2.00
N TYR A 32 -4.79 -1.04 2.29
CA TYR A 32 -4.25 -1.20 3.63
C TYR A 32 -3.26 -0.08 4.02
N LEU A 33 -2.50 0.45 3.05
CA LEU A 33 -1.43 1.44 3.32
C LEU A 33 -1.85 2.67 4.17
N PRO A 34 -3.03 3.29 4.02
CA PRO A 34 -3.46 4.44 4.82
C PRO A 34 -3.66 4.13 6.31
N ILE A 35 -3.78 2.85 6.70
CA ILE A 35 -3.87 2.43 8.10
C ILE A 35 -2.61 2.86 8.88
N LEU A 36 -1.48 3.03 8.19
CA LEU A 36 -0.25 3.62 8.73
C LEU A 36 -0.51 4.87 9.58
N PHE A 37 -1.34 5.80 9.09
CA PHE A 37 -1.61 7.05 9.81
C PHE A 37 -2.22 6.81 11.18
N LYS A 38 -3.10 5.80 11.29
CA LYS A 38 -3.73 5.42 12.57
C LYS A 38 -2.72 4.71 13.48
N ILE A 39 -1.89 3.83 12.93
CA ILE A 39 -0.85 3.12 13.71
C ILE A 39 0.14 4.12 14.30
N ILE A 40 0.64 5.07 13.50
CA ILE A 40 1.58 6.09 14.00
C ILE A 40 0.90 6.98 15.05
N GLN A 41 -0.35 7.41 14.83
CA GLN A 41 -1.10 8.17 15.83
C GLN A 41 -1.25 7.39 17.14
N LEU A 42 -1.56 6.10 17.07
CA LEU A 42 -1.67 5.24 18.25
C LEU A 42 -0.33 5.13 18.98
N GLN A 43 0.78 4.94 18.25
CA GLN A 43 2.12 4.88 18.84
C GLN A 43 2.52 6.18 19.53
N ILE A 44 2.19 7.33 18.94
CA ILE A 44 2.39 8.66 19.55
C ILE A 44 1.57 8.78 20.84
N ASN A 45 0.28 8.45 20.78
CA ASN A 45 -0.64 8.56 21.92
C ASN A 45 -0.21 7.64 23.08
N LEU A 46 0.21 6.41 22.78
CA LEU A 46 0.69 5.46 23.79
C LEU A 46 2.03 5.88 24.41
N SER A 47 2.87 6.59 23.65
CA SER A 47 4.18 7.03 24.13
C SER A 47 4.10 8.29 25.00
N HIS A 48 3.00 9.04 24.92
CA HIS A 48 2.80 10.27 25.70
C HIS A 48 2.84 9.97 27.21
N GLY A 49 3.71 10.66 27.96
CA GLY A 49 3.90 10.41 29.40
C GLY A 49 4.78 9.19 29.75
N LEU A 50 5.21 8.38 28.77
CA LEU A 50 6.05 7.20 28.98
C LEU A 50 7.51 7.40 28.55
N VAL A 51 7.75 8.28 27.59
CA VAL A 51 9.09 8.51 27.04
C VAL A 51 9.54 9.94 27.27
N ASP A 52 10.87 10.12 27.35
CA ASP A 52 11.49 11.43 27.31
C ASP A 52 11.23 12.12 25.94
N LYS A 53 11.88 13.25 25.68
CA LYS A 53 11.69 14.03 24.45
C LYS A 53 12.00 13.21 23.19
N VAL A 54 10.96 12.73 22.49
CA VAL A 54 11.07 11.97 21.23
C VAL A 54 10.28 12.67 20.13
N ASN A 55 10.91 12.83 18.96
CA ASN A 55 10.23 13.36 17.77
C ASN A 55 9.39 12.25 17.11
N ALA A 56 8.15 12.57 16.73
CA ALA A 56 7.22 11.61 16.13
C ALA A 56 7.69 11.06 14.76
N SER A 57 8.61 11.74 14.08
CA SER A 57 9.27 11.26 12.87
C SER A 57 10.02 9.94 13.06
N THR A 58 10.44 9.61 14.29
CA THR A 58 11.04 8.31 14.62
C THR A 58 10.05 7.17 14.41
N PHE A 59 8.78 7.35 14.80
CA PHE A 59 7.73 6.36 14.54
C PHE A 59 7.44 6.23 13.05
N VAL A 60 7.43 7.34 12.30
CA VAL A 60 7.28 7.29 10.84
C VAL A 60 8.41 6.47 10.20
N LYS A 61 9.66 6.70 10.60
CA LYS A 61 10.83 5.97 10.09
C LYS A 61 10.78 4.49 10.44
N SER A 62 10.35 4.15 11.66
CA SER A 62 10.17 2.76 12.09
C SER A 62 9.13 2.02 11.23
N ASN A 63 7.97 2.65 11.00
CA ASN A 63 6.91 2.02 10.19
C ASN A 63 7.20 2.02 8.67
N GLN A 64 8.09 2.89 8.18
CA GLN A 64 8.48 2.94 6.77
C GLN A 64 9.00 1.58 6.28
N THR A 65 9.83 0.90 7.07
CA THR A 65 10.37 -0.43 6.71
C THR A 65 9.26 -1.47 6.60
N GLY A 66 8.30 -1.46 7.53
CA GLY A 66 7.14 -2.36 7.50
C GLY A 66 6.29 -2.19 6.24
N ILE A 67 6.10 -0.94 5.79
CA ILE A 67 5.39 -0.66 4.53
C ILE A 67 6.13 -1.24 3.33
N ILE A 68 7.44 -1.02 3.23
CA ILE A 68 8.23 -1.52 2.10
C ILE A 68 8.13 -3.05 2.00
N ILE A 69 8.25 -3.74 3.14
CA ILE A 69 8.11 -5.19 3.22
C ILE A 69 6.69 -5.62 2.81
N SER A 70 5.65 -4.92 3.27
CA SER A 70 4.27 -5.22 2.90
C SER A 70 4.01 -5.06 1.40
N VAL A 71 4.53 -4.00 0.77
CA VAL A 71 4.37 -3.77 -0.68
C VAL A 71 5.04 -4.88 -1.47
N LEU A 72 6.27 -5.25 -1.09
CA LEU A 72 7.00 -6.36 -1.71
C LEU A 72 6.21 -7.66 -1.55
N CYS A 73 5.66 -7.91 -0.36
CA CYS A 73 4.84 -9.08 -0.08
C CYS A 73 3.58 -9.14 -0.96
N CYS A 74 2.87 -8.02 -1.14
CA CYS A 74 1.70 -7.96 -2.03
C CYS A 74 2.06 -8.32 -3.48
N ILE A 75 3.20 -7.83 -3.98
CA ILE A 75 3.68 -8.14 -5.34
C ILE A 75 4.03 -9.63 -5.46
N VAL A 76 4.79 -10.17 -4.50
CA VAL A 76 5.22 -11.57 -4.51
C VAL A 76 4.02 -12.53 -4.41
N ILE A 77 3.11 -12.29 -3.47
CA ILE A 77 1.89 -13.12 -3.31
C ILE A 77 1.07 -13.10 -4.59
N THR A 78 0.95 -11.95 -5.25
CA THR A 78 0.22 -11.84 -6.52
C THR A 78 0.75 -12.81 -7.57
N VAL A 79 2.08 -12.90 -7.72
CA VAL A 79 2.70 -13.84 -8.68
C VAL A 79 2.55 -15.29 -8.21
N LEU A 80 2.75 -15.56 -6.92
CA LEU A 80 2.63 -16.91 -6.36
C LEU A 80 1.23 -17.50 -6.52
N LEU A 81 0.20 -16.65 -6.46
CA LEU A 81 -1.20 -17.04 -6.61
C LEU A 81 -1.58 -17.42 -8.04
N PHE A 82 -0.73 -17.18 -9.04
CA PHE A 82 -1.04 -17.56 -10.43
C PHE A 82 -1.21 -19.07 -10.62
N LYS A 83 -0.38 -19.86 -9.94
CA LYS A 83 -0.41 -21.32 -10.04
C LYS A 83 -1.66 -21.92 -9.38
N PRO A 84 -1.96 -21.65 -8.10
CA PRO A 84 -3.14 -22.24 -7.46
C PRO A 84 -4.46 -21.71 -8.02
N LEU A 85 -4.52 -20.48 -8.55
CA LEU A 85 -5.72 -19.94 -9.19
C LEU A 85 -5.75 -20.12 -10.72
N GLY A 86 -4.83 -20.90 -11.29
CA GLY A 86 -4.71 -21.07 -12.74
C GLY A 86 -6.01 -21.55 -13.38
N ASP A 87 -6.59 -22.62 -12.84
CA ASP A 87 -7.85 -23.19 -13.35
C ASP A 87 -9.02 -22.22 -13.19
N PHE A 88 -9.07 -21.49 -12.07
CA PHE A 88 -10.04 -20.42 -11.87
C PHE A 88 -9.92 -19.36 -12.96
N TYR A 89 -8.71 -18.84 -13.21
CA TYR A 89 -8.50 -17.82 -14.25
C TYR A 89 -8.83 -18.33 -15.67
N ASN A 90 -8.54 -19.61 -15.95
CA ASN A 90 -8.83 -20.22 -17.24
C ASN A 90 -10.33 -20.50 -17.44
N SER A 91 -11.10 -20.65 -16.35
CA SER A 91 -12.55 -20.80 -16.41
C SER A 91 -13.30 -19.51 -16.74
N LEU A 92 -12.64 -18.34 -16.61
CA LEU A 92 -13.24 -17.04 -16.90
C LEU A 92 -13.30 -16.79 -18.41
N THR A 93 -14.51 -16.68 -18.96
CA THR A 93 -14.75 -16.45 -20.39
C THR A 93 -15.43 -15.09 -20.64
N GLY A 94 -15.63 -14.75 -21.92
CA GLY A 94 -16.28 -13.49 -22.32
C GLY A 94 -15.50 -12.26 -21.85
N PHE A 95 -16.21 -11.28 -21.27
CA PHE A 95 -15.61 -10.05 -20.76
C PHE A 95 -14.54 -10.29 -19.69
N LEU A 96 -14.76 -11.25 -18.78
CA LEU A 96 -13.79 -11.59 -17.73
C LEU A 96 -12.55 -12.26 -18.31
N GLY A 97 -12.72 -13.10 -19.34
CA GLY A 97 -11.60 -13.69 -20.08
C GLY A 97 -10.72 -12.63 -20.74
N LEU A 98 -11.33 -11.58 -21.32
CA LEU A 98 -10.59 -10.45 -21.91
C LEU A 98 -9.77 -9.70 -20.85
N LEU A 99 -10.30 -9.50 -19.65
CA LEU A 99 -9.57 -8.91 -18.52
C LEU A 99 -8.36 -9.75 -18.10
N ILE A 100 -8.49 -11.09 -18.12
CA ILE A 100 -7.37 -12.00 -17.86
C ILE A 100 -6.28 -11.90 -18.93
N THR A 101 -6.64 -11.68 -20.20
CA THR A 101 -5.66 -11.49 -21.30
C THR A 101 -4.86 -10.21 -21.15
N VAL A 102 -5.48 -9.10 -20.75
CA VAL A 102 -4.78 -7.81 -20.52
C VAL A 102 -4.07 -7.74 -19.17
N SER A 103 -4.35 -8.70 -18.28
CA SER A 103 -3.82 -8.77 -16.92
C SER A 103 -2.31 -8.56 -16.81
N PRO A 104 -1.42 -9.14 -17.65
CA PRO A 104 0.01 -8.96 -17.50
C PRO A 104 0.43 -7.49 -17.56
N VAL A 105 -0.16 -6.72 -18.48
CA VAL A 105 0.14 -5.29 -18.64
C VAL A 105 -0.45 -4.49 -17.49
N THR A 106 -1.73 -4.73 -17.14
CA THR A 106 -2.39 -4.01 -16.06
C THR A 106 -1.76 -4.29 -14.70
N MET A 107 -1.17 -5.46 -14.48
CA MET A 107 -0.42 -5.77 -13.25
C MET A 107 0.86 -4.96 -13.12
N ILE A 108 1.61 -4.79 -14.21
CA ILE A 108 2.84 -3.99 -14.18
C ILE A 108 2.50 -2.54 -13.83
N ILE A 109 1.48 -1.99 -14.48
CA ILE A 109 0.97 -0.64 -14.17
C ILE A 109 0.48 -0.57 -12.72
N GLY A 110 -0.28 -1.57 -12.29
CA GLY A 110 -0.80 -1.67 -10.92
C GLY A 110 0.28 -1.77 -9.85
N ALA A 111 1.38 -2.47 -10.12
CA ALA A 111 2.54 -2.56 -9.23
C ALA A 111 3.27 -1.23 -9.12
N ILE A 112 3.46 -0.52 -10.24
CA ILE A 112 4.05 0.83 -10.24
C ILE A 112 3.17 1.78 -9.42
N LEU A 113 1.85 1.77 -9.64
CA LEU A 113 0.90 2.58 -8.88
C LEU A 113 0.91 2.26 -7.38
N LEU A 114 1.05 0.98 -7.01
CA LEU A 114 1.17 0.57 -5.60
C LEU A 114 2.44 1.14 -4.96
N ILE A 115 3.59 1.04 -5.63
CA ILE A 115 4.87 1.60 -5.14
C ILE A 115 4.77 3.12 -4.99
N LEU A 116 4.23 3.81 -5.99
CA LEU A 116 4.01 5.26 -5.93
C LEU A 116 3.06 5.64 -4.79
N THR A 117 2.01 4.86 -4.55
CA THR A 117 1.08 5.04 -3.43
C THR A 117 1.80 4.92 -2.10
N ALA A 118 2.62 3.87 -1.92
CA ALA A 118 3.39 3.67 -0.69
C ALA A 118 4.35 4.83 -0.42
N ILE A 119 5.10 5.27 -1.45
CA ILE A 119 5.99 6.43 -1.35
C ILE A 119 5.20 7.70 -0.99
N GLY A 120 4.06 7.94 -1.64
CA GLY A 120 3.19 9.08 -1.39
C GLY A 120 2.67 9.11 0.05
N ILE A 121 2.24 7.96 0.58
CA ILE A 121 1.76 7.81 1.96
C ILE A 121 2.88 8.03 2.96
N ILE A 122 4.08 7.48 2.73
CA ILE A 122 5.25 7.70 3.61
C ILE A 122 5.60 9.19 3.65
N GLN A 123 5.64 9.87 2.50
CA GLN A 123 5.89 11.32 2.45
C GLN A 123 4.79 12.09 3.19
N ALA A 124 3.52 11.73 2.98
CA ALA A 124 2.40 12.38 3.66
C ALA A 124 2.44 12.17 5.19
N ALA A 125 2.83 10.98 5.66
CA ALA A 125 3.03 10.70 7.08
C ALA A 125 4.19 11.52 7.66
N LYS A 126 5.32 11.62 6.94
CA LYS A 126 6.45 12.47 7.37
C LYS A 126 6.01 13.92 7.54
N MET A 127 5.31 14.50 6.56
CA MET A 127 4.80 15.87 6.66
C MET A 127 3.81 16.05 7.81
N LYS A 128 2.91 15.09 8.04
CA LYS A 128 1.89 15.19 9.10
C LYS A 128 2.50 15.16 10.51
N PHE A 129 3.55 14.36 10.72
CA PHE A 129 4.11 14.10 12.05
C PHE A 129 5.48 14.75 12.29
N ASN A 130 5.99 15.56 11.36
CA ASN A 130 7.35 16.13 11.44
C ASN A 130 7.58 16.99 12.69
N ASP A 131 6.57 17.80 13.03
CA ASP A 131 6.67 18.84 14.06
C ASP A 131 6.07 18.38 15.40
N VAL A 132 5.64 17.12 15.49
CA VAL A 132 5.07 16.56 16.72
C VAL A 132 6.23 16.07 17.61
N THR A 133 6.38 16.72 18.76
CA THR A 133 7.32 16.30 19.80
C THR A 133 6.54 15.71 20.96
N ILE A 134 6.93 14.51 21.40
CA ILE A 134 6.35 13.83 22.56
C ILE A 134 7.27 14.10 23.75
N THR A 135 6.67 14.44 24.88
CA THR A 135 7.36 14.63 26.16
C THR A 135 6.63 13.84 27.25
N LYS A 136 7.35 13.62 28.35
CA LYS A 136 6.81 13.06 29.58
C LYS A 136 5.88 14.05 30.27
#